data_AF-A0A2D6L8E2-F1
#
_entry.id   AF-A0A2D6L8E2-F1
#
_cell.length_a   1.000
_cell.length_b   1.000
_cell.length_c   1.000
_cell.angle_alpha   90.00
_cell.angle_beta   90.00
_cell.angle_gamma   90.00
#
_symmetry.space_group_name_H-M   'P 1'
#
loop_
_entity.id
_entity.type
_entity.pdbx_description
1 polymer ?
#
loop_
_entity_poly.entity_id
_entity_poly.type
_entity_poly.pdbx_seq_one_letter_code
_entity_poly.pdbx_strand_id
1 'polypeptide(L)'
;MSFTDFLFRTKEPIRPELIVAFNSKIPDSIDVRIQSSKDGGYVAEIGNIDNCITQANSGKEIIEMVNDAMHTSLGIPEDYRKFVTHYQPSQELVEKFGMTIPNEYLDRNFVMEKIVA
;
A
#
# COMPACT_ATOMS: atom_id res chain seq x y z
N MET A 1 -25.29 22.43 17.73
CA MET A 1 -24.81 21.54 16.66
C MET A 1 -25.91 20.53 16.40
N SER A 2 -26.46 20.50 15.19
CA SER A 2 -27.57 19.62 14.81
C SER A 2 -27.05 18.25 14.38
N PHE A 3 -27.80 17.17 14.61
CA PHE A 3 -27.50 15.81 14.14
C PHE A 3 -27.39 15.75 12.60
N THR A 4 -28.05 16.69 11.91
CA THR A 4 -27.95 16.85 10.45
C THR A 4 -26.58 17.33 10.00
N ASP A 5 -25.90 18.19 10.79
CA ASP A 5 -24.57 18.71 10.42
C ASP A 5 -23.50 17.62 10.45
N PHE A 6 -23.69 16.58 11.27
CA PHE A 6 -22.82 15.41 11.34
C PHE A 6 -22.95 14.50 10.11
N LEU A 7 -24.17 14.36 9.58
CA LEU A 7 -24.46 13.50 8.42
C LEU A 7 -24.05 14.12 7.08
N PHE A 8 -23.95 15.45 7.02
CA PHE A 8 -23.55 16.19 5.82
C PHE A 8 -22.15 16.80 5.95
N ARG A 9 -21.17 16.05 6.48
CA ARG A 9 -19.76 16.41 6.30
C ARG A 9 -19.47 16.38 4.80
N THR A 10 -19.62 17.52 4.14
CA THR A 10 -19.23 17.71 2.75
C THR A 10 -17.78 17.29 2.65
N LYS A 11 -17.49 16.26 1.85
CA LYS A 11 -16.10 15.90 1.56
C LYS A 11 -15.43 17.16 1.03
N GLU A 12 -14.36 17.60 1.69
CA GLU A 12 -13.62 18.75 1.22
C GLU A 12 -13.18 18.49 -0.22
N PRO A 13 -13.27 19.49 -1.11
CA PRO A 13 -12.82 19.32 -2.48
C PRO A 13 -11.34 18.93 -2.50
N ILE A 14 -11.00 17.97 -3.34
CA ILE A 14 -9.61 17.51 -3.51
C ILE A 14 -8.76 18.68 -4.00
N ARG A 15 -7.68 18.98 -3.26
CA ARG A 15 -6.76 20.07 -3.60
C ARG A 15 -5.55 19.51 -4.36
N PRO A 16 -5.27 19.94 -5.60
CA PRO A 16 -4.12 19.47 -6.37
C PRO A 16 -2.78 19.66 -5.65
N GLU A 17 -2.62 20.79 -4.94
CA GLU A 17 -1.43 21.11 -4.16
C GLU A 17 -1.08 20.01 -3.13
N LEU A 18 -2.12 19.40 -2.53
CA LEU A 18 -1.96 18.35 -1.53
C LEU A 18 -1.56 17.02 -2.17
N ILE A 19 -2.02 16.72 -3.39
CA ILE A 19 -1.58 15.53 -4.14
C ILE A 19 -0.07 15.60 -4.39
N VAL A 20 0.43 16.76 -4.83
CA VAL A 20 1.87 16.99 -5.04
C VAL A 20 2.64 16.83 -3.73
N ALA A 21 2.13 17.40 -2.64
CA ALA A 21 2.76 17.31 -1.32
C ALA A 21 2.71 15.89 -0.71
N PHE A 22 1.73 15.07 -1.05
CA PHE A 22 1.69 13.66 -0.64
C PHE A 22 2.65 12.82 -1.48
N ASN A 23 2.65 13.00 -2.80
CA ASN A 23 3.59 12.29 -3.69
C ASN A 23 5.05 12.59 -3.36
N SER A 24 5.39 13.80 -2.88
CA SER A 24 6.76 14.11 -2.46
C SER A 24 7.20 13.40 -1.18
N LYS A 25 6.26 12.84 -0.39
CA LYS A 25 6.56 12.02 0.79
C LYS A 25 6.71 10.54 0.47
N ILE A 26 6.20 10.10 -0.68
CA ILE A 26 6.23 8.70 -1.09
C ILE A 26 7.65 8.39 -1.61
N PRO A 27 8.38 7.46 -1.00
CA PRO A 27 9.72 7.12 -1.46
C PRO A 27 9.70 6.51 -2.87
N ASP A 28 10.81 6.60 -3.60
CA ASP A 28 10.86 6.09 -4.97
C ASP A 28 10.71 4.56 -5.05
N SER A 29 11.13 3.88 -3.99
CA SER A 29 11.06 2.44 -3.85
C SER A 29 10.87 2.04 -2.39
N ILE A 30 10.24 0.89 -2.17
CA ILE A 30 10.13 0.27 -0.85
C ILE A 30 10.71 -1.15 -0.89
N ASP A 31 11.38 -1.53 0.18
CA ASP A 31 11.79 -2.91 0.41
C ASP A 31 10.65 -3.65 1.10
N VAL A 32 10.22 -4.76 0.51
CA VAL A 32 9.12 -5.57 1.03
C VAL A 32 9.60 -6.99 1.21
N ARG A 33 9.34 -7.54 2.40
CA ARG A 33 9.58 -8.95 2.72
C ARG A 33 8.25 -9.64 2.93
N ILE A 34 7.94 -10.64 2.10
CA ILE A 34 6.71 -11.44 2.25
C ILE A 34 7.05 -12.80 2.84
N GLN A 35 6.29 -13.22 3.85
CA GLN A 35 6.39 -14.52 4.50
C GLN A 35 5.02 -15.20 4.50
N SER A 36 4.99 -16.53 4.50
CA SER A 36 3.74 -17.26 4.74
C SER A 36 3.35 -17.17 6.21
N SER A 37 2.07 -16.89 6.47
CA SER A 37 1.52 -16.96 7.83
C SER A 37 1.28 -18.42 8.24
N LYS A 38 1.44 -18.71 9.54
CA LYS A 38 1.14 -20.03 10.12
C LYS A 38 -0.36 -20.37 10.05
N ASP A 39 -1.21 -19.34 10.02
CA ASP A 39 -2.67 -19.47 9.99
C ASP A 39 -3.22 -19.49 8.54
N GLY A 40 -2.34 -19.52 7.54
CA GLY A 40 -2.67 -19.34 6.13
C GLY A 40 -2.54 -17.89 5.67
N GLY A 41 -2.31 -17.69 4.37
CA GLY A 41 -2.07 -16.37 3.79
C GLY A 41 -0.61 -15.89 3.92
N TYR A 42 -0.43 -14.57 3.91
CA TYR A 42 0.86 -13.88 3.82
C TYR A 42 0.95 -12.75 4.84
N VAL A 43 2.16 -12.54 5.34
CA VAL A 43 2.57 -11.37 6.13
C VAL A 43 3.62 -10.60 5.33
N ALA A 44 3.49 -9.29 5.24
CA ALA A 44 4.45 -8.42 4.58
C ALA A 44 5.02 -7.40 5.56
N GLU A 45 6.34 -7.26 5.57
CA GLU A 45 7.08 -6.24 6.32
C GLU A 45 7.71 -5.25 5.33
N ILE A 46 7.52 -3.96 5.57
CA ILE A 46 8.03 -2.89 4.71
C ILE A 46 9.28 -2.29 5.37
N GLY A 47 10.46 -2.64 4.85
CA GLY A 47 11.73 -2.41 5.53
C GLY A 47 12.14 -0.95 5.72
N ASN A 48 11.70 -0.06 4.82
CA ASN A 48 12.06 1.37 4.87
C ASN A 48 11.00 2.23 5.58
N ILE A 49 10.02 1.60 6.22
CA ILE A 49 8.97 2.26 7.00
C ILE A 49 8.87 1.56 8.36
N ASP A 50 9.30 2.26 9.42
CA ASP A 50 9.37 1.70 10.76
C ASP A 50 8.04 1.06 11.21
N ASN A 51 8.12 -0.20 11.66
CA ASN A 51 7.00 -0.98 12.20
C ASN A 51 5.80 -1.12 11.25
N CYS A 52 6.02 -1.08 9.94
CA CYS A 52 4.96 -1.23 8.95
C CYS A 52 4.82 -2.69 8.51
N ILE A 53 3.88 -3.39 9.14
CA ILE A 53 3.58 -4.81 8.89
C ILE A 53 2.12 -4.93 8.48
N THR A 54 1.84 -5.77 7.50
CA THR A 54 0.48 -6.05 7.02
C THR A 54 0.29 -7.52 6.69
N GLN A 55 -0.95 -7.95 6.47
CA GLN A 55 -1.29 -9.34 6.18
C GLN A 55 -2.43 -9.46 5.17
N ALA A 56 -2.48 -10.57 4.47
CA ALA A 56 -3.51 -10.85 3.46
C ALA A 56 -3.65 -12.36 3.21
N ASN A 57 -4.72 -12.77 2.53
CA ASN A 57 -4.99 -14.17 2.22
C ASN A 57 -4.47 -14.60 0.83
N SER A 58 -4.11 -13.65 -0.03
CA SER A 58 -3.65 -13.91 -1.39
C SER A 58 -2.46 -13.05 -1.81
N GLY A 59 -1.76 -13.47 -2.86
CA GLY A 59 -0.62 -12.74 -3.41
C GLY A 59 -1.01 -11.38 -4.03
N LYS A 60 -2.22 -11.25 -4.57
CA LYS A 60 -2.74 -9.96 -5.02
C LYS A 60 -3.09 -9.05 -3.84
N GLU A 61 -3.83 -9.58 -2.87
CA GLU A 61 -4.31 -8.81 -1.71
C GLU A 61 -3.13 -8.31 -0.86
N ILE A 62 -2.03 -9.06 -0.71
CA ILE A 62 -0.88 -8.58 0.07
C ILE A 62 -0.23 -7.34 -0.56
N ILE A 63 -0.23 -7.21 -1.89
CA ILE A 63 0.28 -6.03 -2.58
C ILE A 63 -0.63 -4.82 -2.37
N GLU A 64 -1.95 -5.02 -2.37
CA GLU A 64 -2.94 -3.98 -2.05
C GLU A 64 -2.75 -3.52 -0.59
N MET A 65 -2.59 -4.47 0.33
CA MET A 65 -2.39 -4.23 1.75
C MET A 65 -1.05 -3.54 2.07
N VAL A 66 0.01 -3.79 1.29
CA VAL A 66 1.29 -3.07 1.39
C VAL A 66 1.12 -1.59 1.03
N ASN A 67 0.39 -1.29 -0.05
CA ASN A 67 0.10 0.08 -0.45
C ASN A 67 -0.75 0.81 0.61
N ASP A 68 -1.78 0.14 1.13
CA ASP A 68 -2.65 0.70 2.16
C ASP A 68 -1.89 1.01 3.46
N ALA A 69 -1.03 0.08 3.90
CA ALA A 69 -0.18 0.25 5.07
C ALA A 69 0.79 1.42 4.90
N MET A 70 1.39 1.56 3.71
CA MET A 70 2.28 2.67 3.38
C MET A 70 1.55 4.02 3.41
N HIS A 71 0.39 4.14 2.74
CA HIS A 71 -0.41 5.37 2.75
C HIS A 71 -0.85 5.75 4.16
N THR A 72 -1.21 4.74 4.96
CA THR A 72 -1.59 4.93 6.36
C THR A 72 -0.42 5.43 7.20
N SER A 73 0.77 4.84 7.04
CA SER A 73 1.99 5.26 7.74
C SER A 73 2.41 6.69 7.38
N LEU A 74 2.23 7.09 6.12
CA LEU A 74 2.52 8.45 5.66
C LEU A 74 1.42 9.47 6.02
N GLY A 75 0.32 9.04 6.65
CA GLY A 75 -0.80 9.88 7.03
C GLY A 75 -1.58 10.44 5.84
N ILE A 76 -1.60 9.72 4.71
CA ILE A 76 -2.34 10.13 3.51
C ILE A 76 -3.83 9.84 3.72
N PRO A 77 -4.71 10.86 3.66
CA PRO A 77 -6.14 10.66 3.84
C PRO A 77 -6.73 9.77 2.73
N GLU A 78 -7.72 8.95 3.09
CA GLU A 78 -8.35 7.97 2.19
C GLU A 78 -8.84 8.60 0.87
N ASP A 79 -9.44 9.79 0.94
CA ASP A 79 -9.94 10.52 -0.23
C ASP A 79 -8.84 10.89 -1.25
N TYR A 80 -7.57 10.94 -0.81
CA TYR A 80 -6.40 11.25 -1.63
C TYR A 80 -5.70 9.99 -2.17
N ARG A 81 -5.92 8.81 -1.58
CA ARG A 81 -5.17 7.58 -1.91
C ARG A 81 -5.26 7.22 -3.40
N LYS A 82 -6.44 7.40 -4.01
CA LYS A 82 -6.66 7.15 -5.45
C LYS A 82 -5.95 8.12 -6.41
N PHE A 83 -5.40 9.22 -5.91
CA PHE A 83 -4.73 10.25 -6.72
C PHE A 83 -3.22 10.30 -6.49
N VAL A 84 -2.72 9.54 -5.51
CA VAL A 84 -1.28 9.48 -5.21
C VAL A 84 -0.69 8.21 -5.79
N THR A 85 0.64 8.20 -5.84
CA THR A 85 1.44 7.09 -6.32
C THR A 85 1.20 5.81 -5.51
N HIS A 86 1.22 4.69 -6.22
CA HIS A 86 1.17 3.34 -5.66
C HIS A 86 2.41 2.58 -6.10
N TYR A 87 2.78 1.57 -5.34
CA TYR A 87 3.81 0.61 -5.67
C TYR A 87 3.22 -0.60 -6.36
N GLN A 88 3.96 -1.13 -7.33
CA GLN A 88 3.73 -2.46 -7.85
C GLN A 88 5.04 -3.27 -7.82
N PRO A 89 4.94 -4.60 -7.70
CA PRO A 89 6.09 -5.44 -7.94
C PRO A 89 6.43 -5.39 -9.45
N SER A 90 7.62 -5.85 -9.83
CA SER A 90 8.03 -5.85 -11.24
C SER A 90 7.05 -6.65 -12.11
N GLN A 91 6.97 -6.36 -13.42
CA GLN A 91 6.03 -7.05 -14.32
C GLN A 91 6.16 -8.58 -14.27
N GLU A 92 7.40 -9.08 -14.12
CA GLU A 92 7.67 -10.51 -13.94
C GLU A 92 6.99 -11.08 -12.68
N LEU A 93 6.98 -10.32 -11.58
CA LEU A 93 6.36 -10.72 -10.33
C LEU A 93 4.84 -10.61 -10.38
N VAL A 94 4.29 -9.62 -11.10
CA VAL A 94 2.83 -9.44 -11.24
C VAL A 94 2.18 -10.69 -11.86
N GLU A 95 2.77 -11.25 -12.91
CA GLU A 95 2.28 -12.48 -13.54
C GLU A 95 2.33 -13.68 -12.57
N LYS A 96 3.37 -13.72 -11.74
CA LYS A 96 3.61 -14.81 -10.79
C LYS A 96 2.77 -14.70 -9.51
N PHE A 97 2.43 -13.49 -9.07
CA PHE A 97 1.78 -13.23 -7.77
C PHE A 97 0.26 -13.35 -7.79
N GLY A 98 -0.34 -13.68 -8.94
CA GLY A 98 -1.78 -13.72 -9.18
C GLY A 98 -2.61 -14.24 -8.00
N MET A 99 -2.64 -15.56 -7.77
CA MET A 99 -3.36 -16.15 -6.62
C MET A 99 -2.45 -16.43 -5.43
N THR A 100 -1.20 -16.83 -5.67
CA THR A 100 -0.23 -17.21 -4.64
C THR A 100 1.13 -16.61 -4.92
N ILE A 101 1.88 -16.28 -3.87
CA ILE A 101 3.28 -15.88 -4.00
C ILE A 101 4.11 -17.15 -4.18
N PRO A 102 4.92 -17.30 -5.24
CA PRO A 102 5.78 -18.46 -5.41
C PRO A 102 6.81 -18.55 -4.27
N ASN A 103 7.12 -19.78 -3.85
CA ASN A 103 8.01 -20.04 -2.71
C ASN A 103 9.41 -19.41 -2.86
N GLU A 104 9.89 -19.20 -4.09
CA GLU A 104 11.19 -18.56 -4.35
C GLU A 104 11.25 -17.08 -3.93
N TYR A 105 10.09 -16.44 -3.74
CA TYR A 105 9.95 -15.05 -3.29
C TYR A 105 9.56 -14.91 -1.82
N LEU A 106 9.21 -16.02 -1.17
CA LEU A 106 8.97 -16.03 0.27
C LEU A 106 10.27 -15.85 1.03
N ASP A 107 10.18 -15.15 2.17
CA ASP A 107 11.28 -14.82 3.07
C ASP A 107 12.39 -13.95 2.47
N ARG A 108 12.23 -13.51 1.21
CA ARG A 108 13.17 -12.62 0.53
C ARG A 108 12.69 -11.18 0.57
N ASN A 109 13.64 -10.27 0.64
CA ASN A 109 13.39 -8.86 0.38
C ASN A 109 13.35 -8.67 -1.13
N PHE A 110 12.32 -7.99 -1.62
CA PHE A 110 12.29 -7.50 -2.98
C PHE A 110 11.85 -6.05 -2.98
N VAL A 111 12.30 -5.34 -4.01
CA VAL A 111 12.02 -3.92 -4.18
C VAL A 111 10.71 -3.78 -4.95
N MET A 112 9.81 -2.96 -4.44
CA MET A 112 8.67 -2.47 -5.22
C MET A 112 8.95 -1.05 -5.67
N GLU A 113 8.67 -0.79 -6.94
CA GLU A 113 8.90 0.50 -7.58
C GLU A 113 7.61 1.29 -7.66
N LYS A 114 7.74 2.62 -7.55
CA LYS A 114 6.61 3.51 -7.77
C LYS A 114 6.08 3.39 -9.19
N ILE A 115 4.77 3.35 -9.33
CA ILE A 115 4.12 3.63 -10.61
C ILE A 115 3.65 5.08 -10.58
N VAL A 116 4.23 5.87 -11.47
CA VAL A 116 3.73 7.22 -11.73
C VAL A 116 2.36 7.07 -12.39
N ALA A 117 1.32 7.48 -11.67
CA ALA A 117 -0.05 7.53 -12.17
C ALA A 117 -0.22 8.63 -13.24
#